data_AF-A0A662T3Z1-F1
#
_entry.id   AF-A0A662T3Z1-F1
#
_cell.length_a   1.000
_cell.length_b   1.000
_cell.length_c   1.000
_cell.angle_alpha   90.00
_cell.angle_beta   90.00
_cell.angle_gamma   90.00
#
_symmetry.space_group_name_H-M   'P 1'
#
loop_
_entity.id
_entity.type
_entity.pdbx_description
1 polymer ?
#
loop_
_entity_poly.entity_id
_entity_poly.type
_entity_poly.pdbx_seq_one_letter_code
_entity_poly.pdbx_strand_id
1 'polypeptide(L)'
;MSKVGRINKDRYYLEIAKAVALRSPCVRARYGAIIVKHDAIVSTGYNGPVRGGINCYEVGECIKDILNLPHGKAYDLCPAVHAEENCVSGDTLIMNGDGSIEEARKINSRLLTIDLDSLKES
;
A
#
# COMPACT_ATOMS: atom_id res chain seq x y z
N MET A 1 -6.23 -8.97 35.11
CA MET A 1 -5.68 -8.66 33.76
C MET A 1 -4.55 -7.67 33.90
N SER A 2 -3.37 -7.98 33.39
CA SER A 2 -2.31 -7.00 33.16
C SER A 2 -2.84 -5.91 32.21
N LYS A 3 -2.55 -4.62 32.51
CA LYS A 3 -2.86 -3.52 31.60
C LYS A 3 -2.18 -3.81 30.27
N VAL A 4 -2.96 -3.99 29.20
CA VAL A 4 -2.42 -4.04 27.84
C VAL A 4 -1.71 -2.72 27.59
N GLY A 5 -0.40 -2.78 27.37
CA GLY A 5 0.42 -1.60 27.12
C GLY A 5 -0.03 -0.93 25.82
N ARG A 6 -0.42 0.35 25.89
CA ARG A 6 -0.77 1.14 24.70
C ARG A 6 0.47 1.29 23.84
N ILE A 7 0.40 0.81 22.59
CA ILE A 7 1.51 0.93 21.64
C ILE A 7 1.74 2.40 21.25
N ASN A 8 3.00 2.73 20.94
CA ASN A 8 3.34 4.04 20.38
C ASN A 8 2.70 4.21 18.98
N LYS A 9 2.38 5.46 18.63
CA LYS A 9 1.71 5.82 17.37
C LYS A 9 2.48 5.39 16.12
N ASP A 10 3.80 5.56 16.09
CA ASP A 10 4.61 5.15 14.95
C ASP A 10 4.47 3.65 14.70
N ARG A 11 4.53 2.85 15.77
CA ARG A 11 4.31 1.41 15.69
C ARG A 11 2.89 1.08 15.23
N TYR A 12 1.88 1.79 15.75
CA TYR A 12 0.49 1.62 15.31
C TYR A 12 0.32 1.86 13.79
N TYR A 13 0.89 2.95 13.28
CA TYR A 13 0.86 3.27 11.85
C TYR A 13 1.60 2.24 11.01
N LEU A 14 2.78 1.81 11.47
CA LEU A 14 3.56 0.80 10.77
C LEU A 14 2.84 -0.55 10.72
N GLU A 15 2.23 -1.01 11.82
CA GLU A 15 1.46 -2.26 11.82
C GLU A 15 0.25 -2.20 10.89
N ILE A 16 -0.38 -1.04 10.73
CA ILE A 16 -1.47 -0.87 9.76
C ILE A 16 -0.94 -0.89 8.33
N ALA A 17 0.17 -0.21 8.02
CA ALA A 17 0.79 -0.29 6.70
C ALA A 17 1.21 -1.73 6.35
N LYS A 18 1.70 -2.52 7.32
CA LYS A 18 1.94 -3.96 7.14
C LYS A 18 0.66 -4.72 6.81
N ALA A 19 -0.43 -4.45 7.54
CA ALA A 19 -1.72 -5.09 7.27
C ALA A 19 -2.26 -4.74 5.87
N VAL A 20 -2.07 -3.49 5.42
CA VAL A 20 -2.42 -3.04 4.07
C VAL A 20 -1.59 -3.77 3.01
N ALA A 21 -0.29 -3.94 3.25
CA ALA A 21 0.60 -4.67 2.34
C ALA A 21 0.18 -6.15 2.16
N LEU A 22 -0.44 -6.76 3.18
CA LEU A 22 -1.00 -8.12 3.08
C LEU A 22 -2.18 -8.24 2.11
N ARG A 23 -2.71 -7.15 1.57
CA ARG A 23 -3.69 -7.16 0.47
C ARG A 23 -3.07 -7.08 -0.92
N SER A 24 -1.75 -6.87 -1.03
CA SER A 24 -1.07 -6.83 -2.32
C SER A 24 -1.19 -8.17 -3.06
N PRO A 25 -1.65 -8.16 -4.33
CA PRO A 25 -1.67 -9.34 -5.20
C PRO A 25 -0.32 -9.60 -5.89
N CYS A 26 0.71 -8.79 -5.62
CA CYS A 26 2.05 -9.06 -6.15
C CYS A 26 2.66 -10.26 -5.43
N VAL A 27 3.11 -11.25 -6.20
CA VAL A 27 3.75 -12.47 -5.67
C VAL A 27 5.23 -12.28 -5.34
N ARG A 28 5.84 -11.19 -5.81
CA ARG A 28 7.29 -10.92 -5.65
C ARG A 28 7.63 -10.01 -4.49
N ALA A 29 6.89 -8.91 -4.37
CA ALA A 29 7.17 -7.86 -3.41
C ALA A 29 5.85 -7.22 -3.00
N ARG A 30 5.57 -7.22 -1.69
CA ARG A 30 4.29 -6.76 -1.15
C ARG A 30 4.49 -5.48 -0.37
N TYR A 31 4.10 -4.37 -0.98
CA TYR A 31 4.20 -3.04 -0.42
C TYR A 31 2.84 -2.56 0.08
N GLY A 32 2.87 -1.84 1.21
CA GLY A 32 1.72 -1.15 1.77
C GLY A 32 2.10 0.25 2.18
N ALA A 33 1.22 1.19 1.90
CA ALA A 33 1.39 2.59 2.22
C ALA A 33 0.14 3.13 2.91
N ILE A 34 0.34 4.07 3.81
CA ILE A 34 -0.74 4.83 4.45
C ILE A 34 -0.37 6.31 4.47
N ILE A 35 -1.40 7.15 4.45
CA ILE A 35 -1.27 8.58 4.66
C ILE A 35 -1.90 8.93 5.99
N VAL A 36 -1.17 9.66 6.82
CA VAL A 36 -1.65 10.13 8.12
C VAL A 36 -1.71 11.66 8.12
N LYS A 37 -2.85 12.21 8.55
CA LYS A 37 -3.07 13.65 8.77
C LYS A 37 -3.84 13.86 10.07
N HIS A 38 -3.36 14.77 10.91
CA HIS A 38 -3.96 15.05 12.23
C HIS A 38 -4.22 13.80 13.08
N ASP A 39 -3.24 12.87 13.10
CA ASP A 39 -3.32 11.58 13.82
C ASP A 39 -4.34 10.57 13.26
N ALA A 40 -5.07 10.92 12.20
CA ALA A 40 -6.00 10.06 11.51
C ALA A 40 -5.36 9.47 10.25
N ILE A 41 -5.62 8.18 10.01
CA ILE A 41 -5.28 7.55 8.73
C ILE A 41 -6.33 7.98 7.74
N VAL A 42 -5.88 8.68 6.71
CA VAL A 42 -6.75 9.32 5.73
C VAL A 42 -6.79 8.53 4.43
N SER A 43 -5.72 7.81 4.09
CA SER A 43 -5.64 6.96 2.89
C SER A 43 -4.77 5.73 3.14
N THR A 44 -5.01 4.70 2.33
CA THR A 44 -4.25 3.45 2.31
C THR A 44 -4.05 3.00 0.87
N GLY A 45 -2.90 2.42 0.54
CA GLY A 45 -2.63 1.83 -0.76
C GLY A 45 -1.70 0.64 -0.64
N TYR A 46 -1.87 -0.35 -1.53
CA TYR A 46 -0.94 -1.45 -1.70
C TYR A 46 -0.54 -1.53 -3.17
N ASN A 47 0.60 -2.13 -3.47
CA ASN A 47 1.03 -2.26 -4.85
C ASN A 47 0.19 -3.31 -5.57
N GLY A 48 -0.30 -3.01 -6.77
CA GLY A 48 -1.21 -3.87 -7.51
C GLY A 48 -1.76 -3.17 -8.75
N PRO A 49 -2.35 -3.93 -9.68
CA PRO A 49 -2.89 -3.33 -10.90
C PRO A 49 -4.09 -2.44 -10.59
N VAL A 50 -4.44 -1.61 -11.58
CA VAL A 50 -5.69 -0.83 -11.54
C VAL A 50 -6.89 -1.74 -11.27
N ARG A 51 -7.95 -1.19 -10.68
CA ARG A 51 -9.15 -1.95 -10.32
C ARG A 51 -9.71 -2.69 -11.55
N GLY A 52 -9.96 -3.99 -11.41
CA GLY A 52 -10.45 -4.84 -12.49
C GLY A 52 -9.38 -5.31 -13.48
N GLY A 53 -8.12 -4.92 -13.31
CA GLY A 53 -6.99 -5.45 -14.08
C GLY A 53 -6.53 -6.82 -13.58
N ILE A 54 -5.96 -7.60 -14.49
CA ILE A 54 -5.37 -8.92 -14.20
C ILE A 54 -4.19 -8.73 -13.24
N ASN A 55 -4.16 -9.53 -12.17
CA ASN A 55 -3.09 -9.48 -11.18
C ASN A 55 -2.29 -10.78 -11.08
N CYS A 56 -1.05 -10.69 -10.57
CA CYS A 56 -0.15 -11.82 -10.47
C CYS A 56 -0.66 -12.93 -9.53
N TYR A 57 -1.49 -12.59 -8.53
CA TYR A 57 -2.07 -13.57 -7.62
C TYR A 57 -3.12 -14.45 -8.31
N GLU A 58 -3.98 -13.86 -9.15
CA GLU A 58 -4.96 -14.58 -9.97
C GLU A 58 -4.30 -15.45 -11.03
N VAL A 59 -3.21 -14.97 -11.61
CA VAL A 59 -2.44 -15.70 -12.62
C VAL A 59 -1.58 -16.81 -12.00
N GLY A 60 -1.23 -16.69 -10.70
CA GLY A 60 -0.41 -17.65 -9.96
C GLY A 60 1.10 -17.47 -10.14
N GLU A 61 1.52 -16.57 -11.03
CA GLU A 61 2.93 -16.25 -11.28
C GLU A 61 3.07 -14.77 -11.66
N CYS A 62 4.29 -14.23 -11.53
CA CYS A 62 4.58 -12.89 -11.97
C CYS A 62 4.43 -12.79 -13.50
N ILE A 63 3.62 -11.85 -13.97
CA ILE A 63 3.35 -11.63 -15.40
C ILE A 63 4.65 -11.38 -16.20
N LYS A 64 5.65 -10.74 -15.58
CA LYS A 64 6.96 -10.53 -16.22
C LYS A 64 7.71 -11.83 -16.50
N ASP A 65 7.54 -12.81 -15.62
CA ASP A 65 8.25 -14.09 -15.70
C ASP A 65 7.58 -14.96 -16.77
N ILE A 66 6.24 -14.96 -16.84
CA ILE A 66 5.46 -15.58 -17.92
C ILE A 66 5.85 -15.02 -19.30
N LEU A 67 6.08 -13.71 -19.39
CA LEU A 67 6.48 -13.04 -20.62
C LEU A 67 7.99 -13.12 -20.90
N ASN A 68 8.77 -13.85 -20.09
CA ASN A 68 10.23 -13.96 -20.19
C ASN A 68 10.93 -12.59 -20.29
N LEU A 69 10.44 -11.60 -19.56
CA LEU A 69 11.00 -10.26 -19.58
C LEU A 69 12.25 -10.16 -18.70
N PRO A 70 13.28 -9.41 -19.12
CA PRO A 70 14.50 -9.27 -18.34
C PRO A 70 14.24 -8.63 -16.96
N HIS A 71 14.79 -9.24 -15.92
CA HIS A 71 14.78 -8.68 -14.56
C HIS A 71 15.53 -7.35 -14.51
N GLY A 72 15.05 -6.41 -13.67
CA GLY A 72 15.63 -5.07 -13.54
C GLY A 72 15.41 -4.12 -14.73
N LYS A 73 14.71 -4.58 -15.78
CA LYS A 73 14.30 -3.77 -16.94
C LYS A 73 12.80 -3.94 -17.19
N ALA A 74 12.23 -3.13 -18.08
CA ALA A 74 10.83 -3.17 -18.47
C ALA A 74 9.85 -3.05 -17.27
N TYR A 75 10.05 -2.02 -16.44
CA TYR A 75 9.08 -1.66 -15.41
C TYR A 75 7.75 -1.19 -16.01
N ASP A 76 7.81 -0.60 -17.21
CA ASP A 76 6.64 -0.16 -17.99
C ASP A 76 5.68 -1.31 -18.38
N LEU A 77 6.16 -2.56 -18.31
CA LEU A 77 5.37 -3.75 -18.61
C LEU A 77 4.79 -4.42 -17.35
N CYS A 78 5.13 -3.91 -16.16
CA CYS A 78 4.50 -4.35 -14.93
C CYS A 78 3.14 -3.66 -14.80
N PRO A 79 2.02 -4.40 -14.74
CA PRO A 79 0.71 -3.77 -14.58
C PRO A 79 0.49 -3.23 -13.17
N ALA A 80 1.33 -3.61 -12.21
CA ALA A 80 1.20 -3.17 -10.83
C ALA A 80 1.66 -1.71 -10.66
N VAL A 81 0.76 -0.90 -10.13
CA VAL A 81 1.03 0.45 -9.64
C VAL A 81 1.63 0.34 -8.24
N HIS A 82 2.52 1.28 -7.89
CA HIS A 82 3.17 1.31 -6.59
C HIS A 82 2.17 1.60 -5.45
N ALA A 83 2.50 1.16 -4.24
CA ALA A 83 1.61 1.31 -3.09
C ALA A 83 1.36 2.79 -2.75
N GLU A 84 2.41 3.61 -2.87
CA GLU A 84 2.42 5.06 -2.69
C GLU A 84 1.48 5.75 -3.66
N GLU A 85 1.58 5.36 -4.93
CA GLU A 85 0.78 5.95 -6.01
C GLU A 85 -0.68 5.55 -5.85
N ASN A 86 -0.98 4.30 -5.50
CA ASN A 86 -2.35 3.90 -5.14
C ASN A 86 -2.87 4.60 -3.88
N CYS A 87 -1.99 4.97 -2.95
CA CYS A 87 -2.34 5.70 -1.73
C CYS A 87 -2.67 7.18 -2.01
N VAL A 88 -2.03 7.79 -3.00
CA VAL A 88 -2.25 9.20 -3.40
C VAL A 88 -3.26 9.34 -4.55
N SER A 89 -3.45 8.29 -5.34
CA SER A 89 -4.31 8.28 -6.54
C SER A 89 -5.69 8.86 -6.23
N GLY A 90 -6.15 9.73 -7.13
CA GLY A 90 -7.27 10.67 -6.91
C GLY A 90 -8.62 10.02 -6.62
N ASP A 91 -8.77 8.72 -6.85
CA ASP A 91 -9.99 7.97 -6.52
C ASP A 91 -10.10 7.64 -5.02
N THR A 92 -9.05 7.86 -4.24
CA THR A 92 -9.11 7.68 -2.79
C THR A 92 -9.79 8.89 -2.15
N LEU A 93 -11.06 8.67 -1.79
CA LEU A 93 -11.89 9.60 -1.04
C LEU A 93 -11.57 9.49 0.45
N ILE A 94 -11.22 10.62 1.05
CA ILE A 94 -10.90 10.77 2.47
C ILE A 94 -12.10 11.39 3.17
N MET A 95 -12.67 10.70 4.16
CA MET A 95 -13.58 11.34 5.12
C MET A 95 -12.78 12.07 6.19
N ASN A 96 -12.86 13.39 6.20
CA ASN A 96 -12.30 14.23 7.24
C ASN A 96 -13.04 14.02 8.57
N GLY A 97 -12.43 14.42 9.69
CA GLY A 97 -13.04 14.31 11.02
C GLY A 97 -14.31 15.13 11.22
N ASP A 98 -14.60 16.07 10.31
CA ASP A 98 -15.84 16.84 10.23
C ASP A 98 -16.91 16.20 9.31
N GLY A 99 -16.61 15.05 8.71
CA GLY A 99 -17.49 14.34 7.79
C GLY A 99 -17.40 14.79 6.32
N SER A 100 -16.58 15.80 6.00
CA SER A 100 -16.37 16.21 4.61
C SER A 100 -15.54 15.19 3.82
N ILE A 101 -15.78 15.07 2.52
CA ILE A 101 -15.06 14.13 1.64
C ILE A 101 -14.10 14.92 0.74
N GLU A 102 -12.82 14.59 0.77
CA GLU A 102 -11.79 15.16 -0.12
C GLU A 102 -10.98 14.08 -0.83
N GLU A 103 -10.45 14.40 -2.02
CA GLU A 103 -9.52 13.53 -2.72
C GLU A 103 -8.16 13.54 -2.03
N ALA A 104 -7.55 12.37 -1.85
CA ALA A 104 -6.27 12.20 -1.17
C ALA A 104 -5.14 13.10 -1.71
N ARG A 105 -5.11 13.32 -3.03
CA ARG A 105 -4.12 14.19 -3.70
C ARG A 105 -4.12 15.66 -3.25
N LYS A 106 -5.22 16.16 -2.66
CA LYS A 106 -5.36 17.58 -2.28
C LYS A 106 -4.87 17.86 -0.85
N ILE A 107 -4.38 16.83 -0.16
CA ILE A 107 -4.20 16.87 1.28
C ILE A 107 -2.69 16.91 1.63
N ASN A 108 -2.25 18.01 2.25
CA ASN A 108 -0.90 18.12 2.81
C ASN A 108 -0.73 17.11 3.96
N SER A 109 -0.02 16.02 3.71
CA SER A 109 -0.02 14.83 4.56
C SER A 109 1.28 14.06 4.49
N ARG A 110 1.52 13.19 5.48
CA ARG A 110 2.73 12.36 5.56
C ARG A 110 2.44 10.97 4.99
N LEU A 111 3.17 10.60 3.95
CA LEU A 111 3.15 9.27 3.34
C LEU A 111 4.14 8.34 4.06
N LEU A 112 3.66 7.17 4.49
CA LEU A 112 4.46 6.10 5.06
C LEU A 112 4.34 4.87 4.17
N THR A 113 5.47 4.27 3.77
CA THR A 113 5.53 3.04 2.96
C THR A 113 6.28 1.95 3.72
N ILE A 114 5.82 0.71 3.59
CA ILE A 114 6.48 -0.49 4.11
C ILE A 114 6.60 -1.54 3.00
N ASP A 115 7.76 -2.18 2.95
CA ASP A 115 8.00 -3.43 2.24
C ASP A 115 7.86 -4.62 3.21
N LEU A 116 6.92 -5.52 2.98
CA LEU A 116 6.75 -6.72 3.82
C LEU A 116 7.94 -7.67 3.76
N ASP A 117 8.68 -7.71 2.66
CA ASP A 117 9.80 -8.63 2.52
C ASP A 117 11.03 -8.14 3.30
N SER A 118 11.15 -6.83 3.51
CA SER A 118 12.16 -6.23 4.40
C SER A 118 11.94 -6.51 5.90
N LEU A 119 10.78 -7.05 6.27
CA LEU A 119 10.39 -7.31 7.66
C LEU A 119 10.56 -8.77 8.08
N LYS A 120 11.00 -9.65 7.18
CA LYS A 120 11.24 -11.08 7.47
C LYS A 120 12.60 -11.35 8.13
N GLU A 121 13.46 -10.34 8.29
CA GLU A 121 14.81 -10.46 8.87
C GLU A 121 14.94 -9.94 10.33
N SER A 122 13.86 -9.91 11.12
CA SER A 122 13.93 -9.49 12.53
C SER A 122 13.17 -10.42 13.47
#